data_AF-A0A938ILQ4-F1
#
_entry.id   AF-A0A938ILQ4-F1
#
_cell.length_a   1.000
_cell.length_b   1.000
_cell.length_c   1.000
_cell.angle_alpha   90.00
_cell.angle_beta   90.00
_cell.angle_gamma   90.00
#
_symmetry.space_group_name_H-M   'P 1'
#
loop_
_entity.id
_entity.type
_entity.pdbx_description
1 polymer ?
#
loop_
_entity_poly.entity_id
_entity_poly.type
_entity_poly.pdbx_seq_one_letter_code
_entity_poly.pdbx_strand_id
1 'polypeptide(L)'
;MIDAIRGLRLLAVTGLVLAWTAATVSGEGPSGTESRRLRFVVMSPHTDDAEFAGGGVVDLLVRPGHDVIIANMDSGGEIIAAKTKAILGAQTVEWLGFKDTAIDEAPDARDRVAKYLDRKRPNVVLAPWLRQD
;
A
#
# COMPACT_ATOMS: atom_id res chain seq x y z
N MET A 1 -52.14 -1.97 -27.38
CA MET A 1 -51.23 -3.12 -27.08
C MET A 1 -49.75 -2.84 -27.38
N ILE A 2 -49.39 -1.67 -27.93
CA ILE A 2 -48.00 -1.30 -28.28
C ILE A 2 -47.31 -0.49 -27.17
N ASP A 3 -48.06 0.19 -26.30
CA ASP A 3 -47.48 1.07 -25.26
C ASP A 3 -46.93 0.35 -24.03
N ALA A 4 -47.47 -0.83 -23.70
CA ALA A 4 -46.98 -1.64 -22.57
C ALA A 4 -45.55 -2.17 -22.79
N ILE A 5 -45.13 -2.34 -24.05
CA ILE A 5 -43.81 -2.87 -24.42
C ILE A 5 -42.74 -1.77 -24.35
N ARG A 6 -43.11 -0.49 -24.46
CA ARG A 6 -42.17 0.65 -24.36
C ARG A 6 -41.82 0.98 -22.91
N GLY A 7 -42.77 0.90 -21.99
CA GLY A 7 -42.53 1.15 -20.56
C GLY A 7 -41.61 0.12 -19.89
N LEU A 8 -41.71 -1.14 -20.31
CA LEU A 8 -40.92 -2.23 -19.74
C LEU A 8 -39.44 -2.20 -20.18
N ARG A 9 -39.16 -1.68 -21.39
CA ARG A 9 -37.79 -1.52 -21.89
C ARG A 9 -37.05 -0.37 -21.22
N LEU A 10 -37.74 0.69 -20.80
CA LEU A 10 -37.12 1.83 -20.13
C LEU A 10 -36.71 1.47 -18.69
N LEU A 11 -37.56 0.74 -17.95
CA LEU A 11 -37.25 0.28 -16.59
C LEU A 11 -36.08 -0.71 -16.54
N ALA A 12 -35.96 -1.61 -17.52
CA ALA A 12 -34.87 -2.56 -17.59
C ALA A 12 -33.51 -1.89 -17.84
N VAL A 13 -33.47 -0.85 -18.68
CA VAL A 13 -32.23 -0.11 -18.99
C VAL A 13 -31.78 0.73 -17.79
N THR A 14 -32.70 1.40 -17.09
CA THR A 14 -32.36 2.20 -15.90
C THR A 14 -31.90 1.32 -14.74
N GLY A 15 -32.52 0.14 -14.54
CA GLY A 15 -32.09 -0.83 -13.53
C GLY A 15 -30.69 -1.40 -13.80
N LEU A 16 -30.35 -1.64 -15.07
CA LEU A 16 -29.03 -2.15 -15.45
C LEU A 16 -27.92 -1.11 -15.24
N VAL A 17 -28.18 0.17 -15.55
CA VAL A 17 -27.22 1.27 -15.32
C VAL A 17 -26.97 1.50 -13.83
N LEU A 18 -28.01 1.42 -13.00
CA LEU A 18 -27.88 1.54 -11.54
C LEU A 18 -27.09 0.37 -10.93
N ALA A 19 -27.34 -0.86 -11.39
CA ALA A 19 -26.59 -2.03 -10.96
C ALA A 19 -25.10 -1.96 -11.37
N TRP A 20 -24.81 -1.45 -12.58
CA TRP A 20 -23.43 -1.27 -13.04
C TRP A 20 -22.70 -0.17 -12.26
N THR A 21 -23.38 0.94 -11.97
CA THR A 21 -22.80 2.03 -11.18
C THR A 21 -22.54 1.58 -9.74
N ALA A 22 -23.46 0.83 -9.15
CA ALA A 22 -23.27 0.22 -7.83
C ALA A 22 -22.07 -0.74 -7.81
N ALA A 23 -21.95 -1.63 -8.79
CA ALA A 23 -20.81 -2.56 -8.88
C ALA A 23 -19.46 -1.82 -9.03
N THR A 24 -19.41 -0.73 -9.80
CA THR A 24 -18.19 0.09 -9.93
C THR A 24 -17.86 0.91 -8.68
N VAL A 25 -18.87 1.27 -7.87
CA VAL A 25 -18.68 1.97 -6.58
C VAL A 25 -18.37 0.98 -5.45
N SER A 26 -18.75 -0.30 -5.59
CA SER A 26 -18.46 -1.37 -4.63
C SER A 26 -17.03 -1.92 -4.69
N GLY A 27 -16.17 -1.43 -5.59
CA GLY A 27 -14.75 -1.76 -5.59
C GLY A 27 -14.41 -3.18 -6.06
N GLU A 28 -15.33 -3.90 -6.69
CA GLU A 28 -15.04 -5.17 -7.35
C GLU A 28 -14.40 -4.89 -8.72
N GLY A 29 -13.08 -4.66 -8.71
CA GLY A 29 -12.26 -4.79 -9.92
C GLY A 29 -12.35 -6.21 -10.51
N PRO A 30 -11.97 -6.43 -11.77
CA PRO A 30 -12.13 -7.71 -12.45
C PRO A 30 -11.50 -8.86 -11.65
N SER A 31 -12.35 -9.64 -10.98
CA SER A 31 -11.98 -10.84 -10.24
C SER A 31 -11.89 -12.00 -11.23
N GLY A 32 -10.73 -12.65 -11.25
CA GLY A 32 -10.47 -13.75 -12.18
C GLY A 32 -9.07 -14.32 -12.11
N THR A 33 -8.12 -13.60 -11.49
CA THR A 33 -6.87 -14.19 -11.03
C THR A 33 -6.89 -14.12 -9.51
N GLU A 34 -6.81 -15.25 -8.82
CA GLU A 34 -6.45 -15.29 -7.39
C GLU A 34 -5.27 -14.33 -7.20
N SER A 35 -5.52 -13.16 -6.60
CA SER A 35 -4.49 -12.13 -6.52
C SER A 35 -3.40 -12.67 -5.62
N ARG A 36 -2.24 -13.02 -6.20
CA ARG A 36 -1.12 -13.55 -5.42
C ARG A 36 -0.83 -12.58 -4.28
N ARG A 37 -0.85 -13.07 -3.04
CA ARG A 37 -0.37 -12.29 -1.89
C ARG A 37 1.11 -11.98 -2.09
N LEU A 38 1.43 -10.70 -2.28
CA LEU A 38 2.81 -10.22 -2.41
C LEU A 38 3.32 -9.68 -1.07
N ARG A 39 4.65 -9.61 -0.97
CA ARG A 39 5.36 -8.91 0.11
C ARG A 39 5.94 -7.59 -0.38
N PHE A 40 5.61 -6.52 0.31
CA PHE A 40 6.10 -5.17 0.10
C PHE A 40 7.00 -4.75 1.26
N VAL A 41 8.12 -4.12 0.93
CA VAL A 41 8.90 -3.33 1.88
C VAL A 41 8.77 -1.87 1.50
N VAL A 42 8.25 -1.05 2.41
CA VAL A 42 8.16 0.41 2.27
C VAL A 42 9.32 1.00 3.04
N MET A 43 10.32 1.48 2.31
CA MET A 43 11.48 2.15 2.87
C MET A 43 11.11 3.59 3.21
N SER A 44 11.36 3.97 4.46
CA SER A 44 11.05 5.29 4.99
C SER A 44 12.29 5.83 5.71
N PRO A 45 12.87 6.97 5.30
CA PRO A 45 14.00 7.59 6.00
C PRO A 45 13.69 7.84 7.48
N HIS A 46 12.53 8.42 7.75
CA HIS A 46 12.02 8.72 9.09
C HIS A 46 10.69 8.02 9.35
N THR A 47 10.27 8.06 10.61
CA THR A 47 9.21 7.20 11.14
C THR A 47 7.79 7.48 10.64
N ASP A 48 7.56 8.64 10.03
CA ASP A 48 6.27 9.13 9.55
C ASP A 48 6.20 9.28 8.02
N ASP A 49 7.30 9.01 7.32
CA ASP A 49 7.39 9.22 5.87
C ASP A 49 6.43 8.29 5.10
N ALA A 50 6.19 7.07 5.61
CA ALA A 50 5.26 6.12 4.99
C ALA A 50 3.82 6.65 5.01
N GLU A 51 3.40 7.23 6.13
CA GLU A 51 2.10 7.83 6.34
C GLU A 51 1.92 9.04 5.42
N PHE A 52 2.89 9.96 5.41
CA PHE A 52 2.80 11.20 4.65
C PHE A 52 2.87 10.99 3.13
N ALA A 53 3.83 10.20 2.66
CA ALA A 53 4.08 10.06 1.22
C ALA A 53 3.21 8.98 0.57
N GLY A 54 2.82 7.94 1.33
CA GLY A 54 2.27 6.72 0.77
C GLY A 54 1.14 6.07 1.55
N GLY A 55 0.57 6.71 2.58
CA GLY A 55 -0.37 6.06 3.49
C GLY A 55 -1.58 5.43 2.80
N GLY A 56 -2.17 6.13 1.83
CA GLY A 56 -3.28 5.60 1.03
C GLY A 56 -2.89 4.42 0.14
N VAL A 57 -1.67 4.42 -0.40
CA VAL A 57 -1.15 3.29 -1.18
C VAL A 57 -0.92 2.08 -0.28
N VAL A 58 -0.34 2.28 0.91
CA VAL A 58 -0.15 1.22 1.90
C VAL A 58 -1.48 0.58 2.29
N ASP A 59 -2.50 1.39 2.58
CA ASP A 59 -3.85 0.91 2.89
C ASP A 59 -4.46 0.10 1.73
N LEU A 60 -4.31 0.54 0.48
CA LEU A 60 -4.75 -0.22 -0.70
C LEU A 60 -4.00 -1.55 -0.88
N LEU A 61 -2.78 -1.68 -0.38
CA LEU A 61 -2.02 -2.94 -0.41
C LEU A 61 -2.40 -3.86 0.75
N VAL A 62 -2.61 -3.30 1.94
CA VAL A 62 -2.98 -4.05 3.15
C VAL A 62 -4.40 -4.62 3.04
N ARG A 63 -5.37 -3.86 2.54
CA ARG A 63 -6.78 -4.28 2.42
C ARG A 63 -7.02 -5.62 1.72
N PRO A 64 -6.42 -5.90 0.54
CA PRO A 64 -6.53 -7.20 -0.11
C PRO A 64 -5.65 -8.29 0.53
N GLY A 65 -4.94 -7.97 1.62
CA GLY A 65 -4.18 -8.92 2.41
C GLY A 65 -2.71 -9.05 2.02
N HIS A 66 -2.11 -8.14 1.26
CA HIS A 66 -0.66 -8.19 1.01
C HIS A 66 0.14 -8.08 2.31
N ASP A 67 1.34 -8.67 2.32
CA ASP A 67 2.28 -8.53 3.43
C ASP A 67 3.06 -7.23 3.27
N VAL A 68 2.83 -6.25 4.14
CA VAL A 68 3.44 -4.93 4.05
C VAL A 68 4.27 -4.66 5.30
N ILE A 69 5.56 -4.43 5.08
CA ILE A 69 6.54 -4.09 6.11
C ILE A 69 6.93 -2.62 5.92
N ILE A 70 6.75 -1.81 6.96
CA ILE A 70 7.31 -0.46 7.02
C ILE A 70 8.74 -0.57 7.58
N ALA A 71 9.73 -0.24 6.76
CA ALA A 71 11.14 -0.33 7.08
C ALA A 71 11.71 1.08 7.25
N ASN A 72 11.70 1.55 8.49
CA ASN A 72 12.24 2.85 8.85
C ASN A 72 13.76 2.78 8.95
N MET A 73 14.46 3.74 8.34
CA MET A 73 15.91 3.78 8.34
C MET A 73 16.43 4.19 9.71
N ASP A 74 15.89 5.26 10.27
CA ASP A 74 16.20 5.72 11.62
C ASP A 74 15.45 4.93 12.72
N SER A 75 15.35 5.48 13.93
CA SER A 75 14.68 4.86 15.07
C SER A 75 13.63 5.78 15.69
N GLY A 76 12.39 5.30 15.83
CA GLY A 76 11.32 6.01 16.58
C GLY A 76 10.78 5.32 17.83
N GLY A 77 11.25 4.10 18.11
CA GLY A 77 10.84 3.33 19.28
C GLY A 77 9.44 2.71 19.17
N GLU A 78 9.06 1.94 20.19
CA GLU A 78 7.86 1.08 20.16
C GLU A 78 6.54 1.85 20.08
N ILE A 79 6.47 3.04 20.71
CA ILE A 79 5.27 3.88 20.70
C ILE A 79 4.95 4.34 19.28
N ILE A 80 5.97 4.74 18.51
CA ILE A 80 5.78 5.17 17.13
C ILE A 80 5.41 3.96 16.26
N ALA A 81 6.10 2.83 16.41
CA ALA A 81 5.72 1.60 15.71
C ALA A 81 4.25 1.21 15.94
N ALA A 82 3.77 1.30 17.17
CA ALA A 82 2.37 0.99 17.49
C ALA A 82 1.39 1.95 16.80
N LYS A 83 1.71 3.24 16.74
CA LYS A 83 0.89 4.25 16.04
C LYS A 83 0.86 4.00 14.54
N THR A 84 2.01 3.78 13.91
CA THR A 84 2.12 3.48 12.47
C THR A 84 1.30 2.25 12.11
N LYS A 85 1.40 1.16 12.89
CA LYS A 85 0.58 -0.05 12.68
C LYS A 85 -0.92 0.25 12.78
N ALA A 86 -1.33 1.06 13.76
CA ALA A 86 -2.73 1.43 13.94
C ALA A 86 -3.27 2.29 12.79
N ILE A 87 -2.45 3.20 12.24
CA ILE A 87 -2.86 4.10 11.16
C ILE A 87 -2.88 3.38 9.81
N LEU A 88 -1.82 2.63 9.49
CA LEU A 88 -1.62 2.05 8.16
C LEU A 88 -2.17 0.62 8.01
N GLY A 89 -2.53 -0.03 9.12
CA GLY A 89 -2.83 -1.47 9.13
C GLY A 89 -1.63 -2.34 8.76
N ALA A 90 -0.42 -1.77 8.73
CA ALA A 90 0.80 -2.48 8.38
C ALA A 90 1.06 -3.61 9.36
N GLN A 91 1.48 -4.77 8.84
CA GLN A 91 1.68 -5.97 9.64
C GLN A 91 2.92 -5.84 10.51
N THR A 92 3.95 -5.15 10.02
CA THR A 92 5.21 -4.99 10.74
C THR A 92 5.82 -3.61 10.49
N VAL A 93 6.39 -3.03 11.54
CA VAL A 93 7.21 -1.82 11.50
C VAL A 93 8.57 -2.22 12.06
N GLU A 94 9.64 -1.95 11.32
CA GLU A 94 10.99 -2.35 11.65
C GLU A 94 11.97 -1.19 11.47
N TRP A 95 13.09 -1.28 12.18
CA TRP A 95 14.11 -0.23 12.23
C TRP A 95 15.43 -0.79 11.69
N LEU A 96 16.07 -0.07 10.77
CA LEU A 96 17.41 -0.42 10.27
C LEU A 96 18.52 0.14 11.18
N GLY A 97 18.16 1.00 12.14
CA GLY A 97 19.05 1.48 13.19
C GLY A 97 20.11 2.45 12.68
N PHE A 98 19.79 3.24 11.66
CA PHE A 98 20.57 4.42 11.34
C PHE A 98 20.31 5.51 12.37
N LYS A 99 21.27 6.44 12.49
CA LYS A 99 21.11 7.62 13.34
C LYS A 99 20.35 8.68 12.54
N ASP A 100 19.28 9.21 13.15
CA ASP A 100 18.52 10.32 12.59
C ASP A 100 19.43 11.50 12.21
N THR A 101 19.13 12.15 11.09
CA THR A 101 19.89 13.24 10.46
C THR A 101 21.34 12.89 10.04
N ALA A 102 21.76 11.63 10.15
CA ALA A 102 23.13 11.19 9.90
C ALA A 102 23.19 9.92 9.04
N ILE A 103 22.32 9.84 8.03
CA ILE A 103 22.32 8.78 7.02
C ILE A 103 23.15 9.28 5.84
N ASP A 104 24.36 8.75 5.71
CA ASP A 104 25.25 9.05 4.60
C ASP A 104 25.06 8.06 3.44
N GLU A 105 25.27 8.54 2.21
CA GLU A 105 25.37 7.68 1.04
C GLU A 105 26.74 6.97 1.02
N ALA A 106 26.88 5.95 1.86
CA ALA A 106 28.12 5.21 2.06
C ALA A 106 27.95 3.70 1.75
N PRO A 107 29.04 2.98 1.39
CA PRO A 107 28.98 1.55 1.10
C PRO A 107 28.40 0.70 2.23
N ASP A 108 28.68 1.03 3.49
CA ASP A 108 28.18 0.32 4.67
C ASP A 108 26.67 0.53 4.88
N ALA A 109 26.16 1.73 4.58
CA ALA A 109 24.73 2.02 4.58
C ALA A 109 24.00 1.19 3.51
N ARG A 110 24.56 1.15 2.29
CA ARG A 110 24.03 0.32 1.19
C ARG A 110 24.05 -1.17 1.53
N ASP A 111 25.15 -1.67 2.09
CA ASP A 111 25.28 -3.06 2.54
C ASP A 111 24.26 -3.42 3.61
N ARG A 112 23.97 -2.50 4.54
CA ARG A 112 22.96 -2.71 5.58
C ARG A 112 21.56 -2.86 4.98
N VAL A 113 21.19 -1.96 4.06
CA VAL A 113 19.91 -2.03 3.33
C VAL A 113 19.84 -3.31 2.50
N ALA A 114 20.89 -3.66 1.75
CA ALA A 114 20.95 -4.88 0.94
C ALA A 114 20.74 -6.13 1.80
N LYS A 115 21.48 -6.27 2.91
CA LYS A 115 21.31 -7.39 3.86
C LYS A 115 19.90 -7.43 4.45
N TYR A 116 19.29 -6.27 4.70
CA TYR A 116 17.90 -6.20 5.18
C TYR A 116 16.93 -6.76 4.14
N LEU A 117 17.02 -6.29 2.90
CA LEU A 117 16.16 -6.73 1.80
C LEU A 117 16.35 -8.22 1.48
N ASP A 118 17.59 -8.73 1.52
CA ASP A 118 17.89 -10.16 1.35
C ASP A 118 17.19 -11.03 2.40
N ARG A 119 17.14 -10.57 3.65
CA ARG A 119 16.42 -11.28 4.73
C ARG A 119 14.91 -11.24 4.54
N LYS A 120 14.37 -10.10 4.09
CA LYS A 120 12.92 -9.92 3.94
C LYS A 120 12.35 -10.55 2.67
N ARG A 121 13.18 -10.71 1.63
CA ARG A 121 12.78 -11.23 0.31
C ARG A 121 11.50 -10.55 -0.21
N PRO A 122 11.44 -9.20 -0.27
CA PRO A 122 10.25 -8.54 -0.80
C PRO A 122 10.05 -8.85 -2.28
N ASN A 123 8.81 -8.85 -2.73
CA ASN A 123 8.47 -8.84 -4.16
C ASN A 123 8.62 -7.44 -4.75
N VAL A 124 8.29 -6.42 -3.95
CA VAL A 124 8.34 -5.02 -4.36
C VAL A 124 8.92 -4.19 -3.22
N VAL A 125 9.76 -3.22 -3.58
CA VAL A 125 10.26 -2.19 -2.65
C VAL A 125 9.68 -0.86 -3.08
N LEU A 126 9.06 -0.14 -2.14
CA LEU A 126 8.66 1.25 -2.31
C LEU A 126 9.68 2.12 -1.56
N ALA A 127 10.18 3.16 -2.19
CA ALA A 127 11.17 4.06 -1.59
C ALA A 127 10.87 5.50 -2.02
N PRO A 128 11.22 6.50 -1.19
CA PRO A 128 11.04 7.90 -1.57
C PRO A 128 11.87 8.24 -2.80
N TRP A 129 11.34 9.17 -3.60
CA TRP A 129 12.10 9.74 -4.69
C TRP A 129 13.15 10.71 -4.16
N LEU A 130 14.42 10.36 -4.32
CA LEU A 130 15.53 11.27 -4.08
C LEU A 130 15.93 11.91 -5.41
N ARG A 131 15.96 13.25 -5.43
CA ARG A 131 16.47 14.01 -6.57
C ARG A 131 17.95 13.67 -6.74
N GLN A 132 18.32 13.26 -7.95
CA GLN A 132 19.70 13.10 -8.38
C GLN A 132 20.02 14.35 -9.21
N ASP A 133 20.49 15.40 -8.54
CA ASP A 133 21.00 16.61 -9.18
C ASP A 133 22.50 16.52 -9.52
#